data_AF-A0A2G5B092-F1
#
_entry.id   AF-A0A2G5B092-F1
#
_cell.length_a   1.000
_cell.length_b   1.000
_cell.length_c   1.000
_cell.angle_alpha   90.00
_cell.angle_beta   90.00
_cell.angle_gamma   90.00
#
_symmetry.space_group_name_H-M   'P 1'
#
loop_
_entity.id
_entity.type
_entity.pdbx_description
1 polymer ?
#
loop_
_entity_poly.entity_id
_entity_poly.type
_entity_poly.pdbx_seq_one_letter_code
_entity_poly.pdbx_strand_id
1 'polypeptide(L)'
;RKLQWFVDQGFVTGWDDPRFPTVRGIRRRGMTIDALRQYVLMQGASQKNMLLEWDKIWALNKKLIDPVAPRHTAVVKQGLVPATIVGAPATPEVRDLPKHKKNPDLGTKRTVFSSLVFIDQADAATFEQNEEITLMDWGNAIVESIERSSEGTVTALSLRLHLEGDVKTTKKKITWLGQAPDLHPVEAMLVDYDYLITKKRLEEDDSVEDVLTPVTEFSDPAIVDANVDSLQQGAIIQLERRGYYIVDKTRTQSDLGLVTLIKIPDGKAANLASKHKEVPGTEPKKAKTGSPKTNPWGKKVAATPKPSAETSDADQSLNLPKPEDVSSMYVTRPVYGDVVLETPENVSSMYSTKKYC
;
A
#
# COMPACT_ATOMS: atom_id res chain seq x y z
N ARG A 1 23.89 -6.36 -7.89
CA ARG A 1 24.69 -5.13 -8.14
C ARG A 1 23.79 -3.89 -8.18
N LYS A 2 22.82 -3.75 -9.10
CA LYS A 2 21.92 -2.58 -9.15
C LYS A 2 21.05 -2.38 -7.88
N LEU A 3 20.49 -3.44 -7.29
CA LEU A 3 19.69 -3.32 -6.05
C LEU A 3 20.52 -2.91 -4.83
N GLN A 4 21.73 -3.47 -4.68
CA GLN A 4 22.66 -3.08 -3.60
C GLN A 4 22.97 -1.58 -3.68
N TRP A 5 23.19 -1.05 -4.88
CA TRP A 5 23.44 0.37 -5.09
C TRP A 5 22.31 1.26 -4.56
N PHE A 6 21.03 0.91 -4.76
CA PHE A 6 19.90 1.65 -4.19
C PHE A 6 19.93 1.69 -2.66
N VAL A 7 20.34 0.59 -2.02
CA VAL A 7 20.49 0.50 -0.56
C VAL A 7 21.67 1.33 -0.09
N ASP A 8 22.83 1.19 -0.73
CA ASP A 8 24.06 1.91 -0.37
C ASP A 8 23.94 3.42 -0.53
N GLN A 9 23.19 3.88 -1.54
CA GLN A 9 22.91 5.31 -1.76
C GLN A 9 21.77 5.86 -0.89
N GLY A 10 21.07 5.01 -0.12
CA GLY A 10 20.00 5.44 0.77
C GLY A 10 18.70 5.87 0.06
N PHE A 11 18.51 5.50 -1.21
CA PHE A 11 17.25 5.76 -1.94
C PHE A 11 16.08 4.91 -1.42
N VAL A 12 16.41 3.82 -0.72
CA VAL A 12 15.44 2.96 -0.04
C VAL A 12 15.83 2.71 1.41
N THR A 13 14.85 2.31 2.21
CA THR A 13 15.03 2.03 3.64
C THR A 13 15.80 0.73 3.90
N GLY A 14 15.83 -0.19 2.93
CA GLY A 14 16.54 -1.46 3.02
C GLY A 14 16.03 -2.51 2.04
N TRP A 15 16.39 -3.77 2.28
CA TRP A 15 16.01 -4.90 1.42
C TRP A 15 14.53 -5.29 1.47
N ASP A 16 13.83 -4.86 2.51
CA ASP A 16 12.38 -5.02 2.71
C ASP A 16 11.61 -3.74 2.42
N ASP A 17 12.23 -2.75 1.77
CA ASP A 17 11.52 -1.56 1.32
C ASP A 17 10.33 -1.95 0.41
N PRO A 18 9.12 -1.42 0.62
CA PRO A 18 7.94 -1.80 -0.16
C PRO A 18 8.02 -1.48 -1.66
N ARG A 19 8.99 -0.63 -2.08
CA ARG A 19 9.26 -0.32 -3.49
C ARG A 19 10.20 -1.34 -4.15
N PHE A 20 10.87 -2.19 -3.37
CA PHE A 20 11.82 -3.16 -3.90
C PHE A 20 11.12 -4.40 -4.48
N PRO A 21 11.65 -4.95 -5.60
CA PRO A 21 11.12 -6.17 -6.22
C PRO A 21 11.57 -7.45 -5.48
N THR A 22 12.00 -7.34 -4.22
CA THR A 22 12.34 -8.50 -3.38
C THR A 22 11.08 -9.11 -2.81
N VAL A 23 11.11 -10.41 -2.47
CA VAL A 23 9.98 -11.07 -1.81
C VAL A 23 9.59 -10.35 -0.50
N ARG A 24 10.58 -9.86 0.26
CA ARG A 24 10.33 -9.09 1.50
C ARG A 24 9.68 -7.73 1.20
N GLY A 25 10.15 -7.01 0.20
CA GLY A 25 9.59 -5.72 -0.21
C GLY A 25 8.14 -5.83 -0.67
N ILE A 26 7.86 -6.73 -1.61
CA ILE A 26 6.48 -6.93 -2.10
C ILE A 26 5.55 -7.47 -0.99
N ARG A 27 6.06 -8.31 -0.07
CA ARG A 27 5.30 -8.76 1.10
C ARG A 27 4.97 -7.58 2.02
N ARG A 28 5.95 -6.71 2.33
CA ARG A 28 5.73 -5.50 3.13
C ARG A 28 4.71 -4.56 2.49
N ARG A 29 4.73 -4.46 1.15
CA ARG A 29 3.75 -3.72 0.33
C ARG A 29 2.34 -4.34 0.34
N GLY A 30 2.16 -5.55 0.87
CA GLY A 30 0.85 -6.21 1.03
C GLY A 30 0.60 -7.38 0.07
N MET A 31 1.64 -7.92 -0.58
CA MET A 31 1.51 -9.17 -1.34
C MET A 31 1.30 -10.36 -0.40
N THR A 32 0.24 -11.13 -0.63
CA THR A 32 0.00 -12.39 0.07
C THR A 32 0.84 -13.52 -0.54
N ILE A 33 1.23 -14.49 0.29
CA ILE A 33 2.03 -15.64 -0.15
C ILE A 33 1.23 -16.49 -1.13
N ASP A 34 -0.07 -16.67 -0.89
CA ASP A 34 -0.93 -17.46 -1.77
C ASP A 34 -1.11 -16.80 -3.13
N ALA A 35 -1.20 -15.46 -3.19
CA ALA A 35 -1.23 -14.75 -4.47
C ALA A 35 0.07 -14.95 -5.24
N LEU A 36 1.21 -14.82 -4.56
CA LEU A 36 2.52 -15.02 -5.18
C LEU A 36 2.68 -16.45 -5.72
N ARG A 37 2.29 -17.46 -4.95
CA ARG A 37 2.31 -18.87 -5.37
C ARG A 37 1.41 -19.10 -6.59
N GLN A 38 0.16 -18.66 -6.53
CA GLN A 38 -0.78 -18.80 -7.64
C GLN A 38 -0.29 -18.09 -8.91
N TYR A 39 0.32 -16.92 -8.76
CA TYR A 39 0.90 -16.18 -9.89
C TYR A 39 2.05 -16.94 -10.56
N VAL A 40 2.98 -17.50 -9.76
CA VAL A 40 4.09 -18.31 -10.29
C VAL A 40 3.56 -19.58 -10.98
N LEU A 41 2.58 -20.25 -10.39
CA LEU A 41 1.96 -21.45 -11.00
C LEU A 41 1.22 -21.12 -12.30
N MET A 42 0.53 -19.97 -12.36
CA MET A 42 -0.20 -19.51 -13.55
C MET A 42 0.73 -19.23 -14.73
N GLN A 43 1.96 -18.75 -14.48
CA GLN A 43 2.92 -18.46 -15.54
C GLN A 43 3.43 -19.73 -16.23
N GLY A 44 3.54 -20.84 -15.48
CA GLY A 44 4.08 -22.11 -15.97
C GLY A 44 5.58 -22.06 -16.28
N ALA A 45 6.18 -23.24 -16.46
CA ALA A 45 7.57 -23.33 -16.90
C ALA A 45 7.65 -23.07 -18.40
N SER A 46 8.42 -22.05 -18.81
CA SER A 46 8.69 -21.73 -20.22
C SER A 46 10.12 -21.28 -20.39
N GLN A 47 10.74 -21.62 -21.53
CA GLN A 47 12.06 -21.14 -21.92
C GLN A 47 12.02 -19.77 -22.62
N LYS A 48 10.82 -19.23 -22.90
CA LYS A 48 10.68 -17.93 -23.55
C LYS A 48 10.86 -16.82 -22.53
N ASN A 49 11.76 -15.88 -22.83
CA ASN A 49 11.87 -14.64 -22.07
C ASN A 49 10.59 -13.83 -22.21
N MET A 50 9.94 -13.51 -21.09
CA MET A 50 8.71 -12.73 -21.05
C MET A 50 8.87 -11.56 -20.10
N LEU A 51 8.57 -10.36 -20.57
CA LEU A 51 8.44 -9.19 -19.71
C LEU A 51 7.01 -9.18 -19.16
N LEU A 52 6.89 -9.31 -17.83
CA LEU A 52 5.62 -9.32 -17.13
C LEU A 52 5.34 -7.96 -16.51
N GLU A 53 4.10 -7.52 -16.64
CA GLU A 53 3.62 -6.27 -16.03
C GLU A 53 3.05 -6.54 -14.63
N TRP A 54 3.17 -5.54 -13.76
CA TRP A 54 2.72 -5.62 -12.36
C TRP A 54 1.21 -5.76 -12.19
N ASP A 55 0.42 -5.35 -13.18
CA ASP A 55 -1.04 -5.34 -13.13
C ASP A 55 -1.62 -6.70 -12.72
N LYS A 56 -1.14 -7.79 -13.35
CA LYS A 56 -1.70 -9.13 -13.17
C LYS A 56 -1.44 -9.70 -11.77
N ILE A 57 -0.24 -9.52 -11.23
CA ILE A 57 0.11 -10.06 -9.91
C ILE A 57 -0.69 -9.34 -8.81
N TRP A 58 -0.86 -8.02 -8.92
CA TRP A 58 -1.66 -7.23 -7.97
C TRP A 58 -3.15 -7.47 -8.11
N ALA A 59 -3.66 -7.64 -9.33
CA ALA A 59 -5.06 -8.02 -9.56
C ALA A 59 -5.39 -9.39 -8.93
N LEU A 60 -4.47 -10.35 -9.04
CA LEU A 60 -4.61 -11.66 -8.40
C LEU A 60 -4.57 -11.52 -6.87
N ASN A 61 -3.64 -10.73 -6.32
CA ASN A 61 -3.58 -10.46 -4.88
C ASN A 61 -4.88 -9.84 -4.37
N LYS A 62 -5.40 -8.82 -5.07
CA LYS A 62 -6.70 -8.21 -4.76
C LYS A 62 -7.83 -9.23 -4.68
N LYS A 63 -7.90 -10.18 -5.63
CA LYS A 63 -8.94 -11.21 -5.65
C LYS A 63 -8.92 -12.09 -4.40
N LEU A 64 -7.74 -12.32 -3.80
CA LEU A 64 -7.61 -13.10 -2.58
C LEU A 64 -7.89 -12.28 -1.32
N ILE A 65 -7.49 -11.01 -1.27
CA ILE A 65 -7.67 -10.17 -0.07
C ILE A 65 -9.07 -9.56 0.03
N ASP A 66 -9.76 -9.26 -1.09
CA ASP A 66 -11.09 -8.64 -1.09
C ASP A 66 -12.12 -9.36 -0.21
N PRO A 67 -12.30 -10.70 -0.29
CA PRO A 67 -13.31 -11.39 0.51
C PRO A 67 -12.97 -11.46 2.01
N VAL A 68 -11.70 -11.25 2.40
CA VAL A 68 -11.21 -11.43 3.78
C VAL A 68 -10.77 -10.12 4.45
N ALA A 69 -10.73 -9.01 3.71
CA ALA A 69 -10.34 -7.71 4.24
C ALA A 69 -11.53 -7.03 4.96
N PRO A 70 -11.43 -6.76 6.28
CA PRO A 70 -12.43 -5.96 6.98
C PRO A 70 -12.45 -4.53 6.44
N ARG A 71 -13.64 -3.94 6.39
CA ARG A 71 -13.90 -2.63 5.81
C ARG A 71 -13.88 -1.57 6.89
N HIS A 72 -13.09 -0.55 6.65
CA HIS A 72 -12.79 0.54 7.55
C HIS A 72 -12.99 1.86 6.81
N THR A 73 -13.10 2.95 7.55
CA THR A 73 -13.35 4.27 6.98
C THR A 73 -12.22 5.21 7.37
N ALA A 74 -11.76 6.02 6.42
CA ALA A 74 -10.70 7.00 6.63
C ALA A 74 -10.99 8.30 5.90
N VAL A 75 -10.63 9.42 6.53
CA VAL A 75 -10.70 10.77 5.96
C VAL A 75 -9.31 11.39 6.09
N VAL A 76 -8.75 11.88 4.98
CA VAL A 76 -7.44 12.55 4.97
C VAL A 76 -7.55 13.92 5.62
N LYS A 77 -6.58 14.29 6.47
CA LYS A 77 -6.62 15.52 7.28
C LYS A 77 -6.73 16.79 6.44
N GLN A 78 -6.03 16.86 5.29
CA GLN A 78 -6.09 18.02 4.39
C GLN A 78 -7.46 18.20 3.72
N GLY A 79 -8.28 17.15 3.66
CA GLY A 79 -9.61 17.15 3.05
C GLY A 79 -10.69 16.73 4.04
N LEU A 80 -10.53 17.08 5.31
CA LEU A 80 -11.47 16.74 6.36
C LEU A 80 -12.56 17.81 6.46
N VAL A 81 -13.80 17.44 6.14
CA VAL A 81 -14.95 18.35 6.19
C VAL A 81 -15.86 17.98 7.35
N PRO A 82 -16.07 18.86 8.35
CA PRO A 82 -17.08 18.65 9.36
C PRO A 82 -18.49 18.78 8.75
N ALA A 83 -19.36 17.83 9.07
CA ALA A 83 -20.76 17.82 8.67
C ALA A 83 -21.66 17.66 9.89
N THR A 84 -22.64 18.55 10.02
CA THR A 84 -23.69 18.46 11.05
C THR A 84 -24.86 17.68 10.50
N ILE A 85 -25.29 16.64 11.23
CA ILE A 85 -26.38 15.75 10.87
C ILE A 85 -27.64 16.11 11.67
N VAL A 86 -28.59 16.77 11.03
CA VAL A 86 -29.91 17.09 11.57
C VAL A 86 -30.77 15.81 11.60
N GLY A 87 -31.34 15.49 12.76
CA GLY A 87 -32.10 14.26 12.98
C GLY A 87 -31.24 13.08 13.49
N ALA A 88 -29.94 13.28 13.70
CA ALA A 88 -29.08 12.32 14.39
C ALA A 88 -29.43 12.19 15.89
N PRO A 89 -28.97 11.12 16.57
CA PRO A 89 -29.11 10.99 18.02
C PRO A 89 -28.57 12.21 18.78
N ALA A 90 -29.29 12.63 19.84
CA ALA A 90 -28.91 13.80 20.66
C ALA A 90 -27.57 13.61 21.38
N THR A 91 -27.25 12.36 21.75
CA THR A 91 -25.94 11.93 22.27
C THR A 91 -25.34 10.91 21.32
N PRO A 92 -24.02 10.88 21.12
CA PRO A 92 -23.37 9.88 20.26
C PRO A 92 -23.78 8.45 20.64
N GLU A 93 -24.24 7.69 19.65
CA GLU A 93 -24.66 6.29 19.82
C GLU A 93 -23.64 5.37 19.15
N VAL A 94 -23.25 4.29 19.80
CA VAL A 94 -22.33 3.29 19.23
C VAL A 94 -23.14 2.08 18.79
N ARG A 95 -23.01 1.68 17.54
CA ARG A 95 -23.66 0.47 17.00
C ARG A 95 -22.62 -0.48 16.41
N ASP A 96 -22.92 -1.76 16.49
CA ASP A 96 -22.13 -2.81 15.83
C ASP A 96 -22.58 -3.00 14.39
N LEU A 97 -21.65 -2.79 13.45
CA LEU A 97 -21.86 -3.01 12.03
C LEU A 97 -20.97 -4.15 11.53
N PRO A 98 -21.40 -4.97 10.56
CA PRO A 98 -20.53 -5.99 9.97
C PRO A 98 -19.24 -5.39 9.40
N LYS A 99 -18.09 -5.99 9.70
CA LYS A 99 -16.82 -5.60 9.08
C LYS A 99 -16.83 -5.83 7.58
N HIS A 100 -17.58 -6.83 7.11
CA HIS A 100 -17.70 -7.13 5.69
C HIS A 100 -19.08 -7.71 5.38
N LYS A 101 -19.88 -7.01 4.57
CA LYS A 101 -21.29 -7.36 4.30
C LYS A 101 -21.48 -8.75 3.68
N LYS A 102 -20.46 -9.28 3.00
CA LYS A 102 -20.51 -10.60 2.34
C LYS A 102 -19.75 -11.68 3.12
N ASN A 103 -19.11 -11.34 4.23
CA ASN A 103 -18.30 -12.26 5.02
C ASN A 103 -18.58 -12.03 6.51
N PRO A 104 -19.62 -12.69 7.06
CA PRO A 104 -19.98 -12.58 8.47
C PRO A 104 -18.89 -13.06 9.43
N ASP A 105 -17.99 -13.96 8.99
CA ASP A 105 -16.96 -14.58 9.84
C ASP A 105 -15.93 -13.56 10.36
N LEU A 106 -15.81 -12.40 9.69
CA LEU A 106 -14.96 -11.29 10.15
C LEU A 106 -15.54 -10.53 11.35
N GLY A 107 -16.79 -10.81 11.72
CA GLY A 107 -17.49 -10.20 12.84
C GLY A 107 -17.90 -8.75 12.59
N THR A 108 -18.05 -7.99 13.66
CA THR A 108 -18.55 -6.61 13.66
C THR A 108 -17.49 -5.60 14.09
N LYS A 109 -17.69 -4.34 13.71
CA LYS A 109 -16.94 -3.17 14.16
C LYS A 109 -17.89 -2.19 14.83
N ARG A 110 -17.38 -1.45 15.80
CA ARG A 110 -18.13 -0.38 16.47
C ARG A 110 -18.07 0.88 15.62
N THR A 111 -19.22 1.42 15.25
CA THR A 111 -19.36 2.66 14.51
C THR A 111 -20.15 3.67 15.34
N VAL A 112 -19.64 4.89 15.43
CA VAL A 112 -20.27 5.98 16.18
C VAL A 112 -21.22 6.75 15.27
N PHE A 113 -22.47 6.90 15.69
CA PHE A 113 -23.50 7.73 15.07
C PHE A 113 -23.66 8.99 15.91
N SER A 114 -23.22 10.14 15.39
CA SER A 114 -23.18 11.41 16.10
C SER A 114 -23.70 12.57 15.24
N SER A 115 -24.20 13.62 15.87
CA SER A 115 -24.64 14.83 15.17
C SER A 115 -23.50 15.56 14.43
N LEU A 116 -22.25 15.36 14.84
CA LEU A 116 -21.07 15.85 14.13
C LEU A 116 -20.29 14.66 13.55
N VAL A 117 -20.03 14.68 12.25
CA VAL A 117 -19.23 13.68 11.54
C VAL A 117 -18.23 14.32 10.60
N PHE A 118 -17.25 13.55 10.14
CA PHE A 118 -16.28 13.97 9.13
C PHE A 118 -16.51 13.25 7.81
N ILE A 119 -16.46 14.02 6.72
CA ILE A 119 -16.64 13.55 5.35
C ILE A 119 -15.41 13.98 4.53
N ASP A 120 -15.11 13.22 3.48
CA ASP A 120 -14.04 13.53 2.56
C ASP A 120 -14.34 14.74 1.68
N GLN A 121 -13.38 15.65 1.54
CA GLN A 121 -13.47 16.81 0.65
C GLN A 121 -13.79 16.43 -0.79
N ALA A 122 -13.25 15.31 -1.29
CA ALA A 122 -13.49 14.88 -2.66
C ALA A 122 -14.96 14.51 -2.90
N ASP A 123 -15.64 13.99 -1.87
CA ASP A 123 -17.07 13.71 -1.93
C ASP A 123 -17.88 15.00 -1.68
N ALA A 124 -17.53 15.76 -0.63
CA ALA A 124 -18.20 17.00 -0.23
C ALA A 124 -18.22 18.07 -1.34
N ALA A 125 -17.13 18.22 -2.08
CA ALA A 125 -17.02 19.16 -3.19
C ALA A 125 -18.00 18.87 -4.33
N THR A 126 -18.48 17.61 -4.45
CA THR A 126 -19.43 17.23 -5.49
C THR A 126 -20.88 17.55 -5.12
N PHE A 127 -21.18 17.83 -3.85
CA PHE A 127 -22.56 17.96 -3.39
C PHE A 127 -23.24 19.21 -3.96
N GLU A 128 -24.53 19.07 -4.21
CA GLU A 128 -25.43 20.16 -4.59
C GLU A 128 -26.45 20.42 -3.47
N GLN A 129 -26.91 21.66 -3.34
CA GLN A 129 -27.91 21.99 -2.34
C GLN A 129 -29.24 21.30 -2.65
N ASN A 130 -29.89 20.76 -1.62
CA ASN A 130 -31.09 19.92 -1.68
C ASN A 130 -30.89 18.57 -2.40
N GLU A 131 -29.65 18.16 -2.65
CA GLU A 131 -29.36 16.83 -3.19
C GLU A 131 -29.55 15.76 -2.11
N GLU A 132 -30.11 14.61 -2.50
CA GLU A 132 -30.20 13.43 -1.64
C GLU A 132 -29.00 12.49 -1.86
N ILE A 133 -28.31 12.16 -0.77
CA ILE A 133 -27.11 11.32 -0.75
C ILE A 133 -27.30 10.15 0.23
N THR A 134 -26.61 9.03 0.00
CA THR A 134 -26.55 7.93 0.98
C THR A 134 -25.32 8.07 1.87
N LEU A 135 -25.54 8.16 3.18
CA LEU A 135 -24.55 7.88 4.21
C LEU A 135 -24.46 6.36 4.39
N MET A 136 -23.34 5.76 3.99
CA MET A 136 -23.23 4.29 4.01
C MET A 136 -23.47 3.73 5.42
N ASP A 137 -24.33 2.71 5.49
CA ASP A 137 -24.75 2.04 6.73
C ASP A 137 -25.48 2.92 7.76
N TRP A 138 -25.92 4.12 7.37
CA TRP A 138 -26.81 4.97 8.16
C TRP A 138 -28.16 5.18 7.46
N GLY A 139 -28.16 5.55 6.18
CA GLY A 139 -29.38 5.86 5.43
C GLY A 139 -29.19 7.06 4.51
N ASN A 140 -30.28 7.56 3.94
CA ASN A 140 -30.23 8.76 3.11
C ASN A 140 -30.23 10.04 3.96
N ALA A 141 -29.63 11.09 3.39
CA ALA A 141 -29.64 12.43 3.93
C ALA A 141 -29.76 13.46 2.81
N ILE A 142 -30.41 14.58 3.09
CA ILE A 142 -30.56 15.71 2.18
C ILE A 142 -29.53 16.77 2.56
N VAL A 143 -28.80 17.26 1.57
CA VAL A 143 -27.83 18.35 1.76
C VAL A 143 -28.57 19.67 1.94
N GLU A 144 -28.65 20.20 3.15
CA GLU A 144 -29.37 21.45 3.44
C GLU A 144 -28.54 22.69 3.12
N SER A 145 -27.27 22.68 3.54
CA SER A 145 -26.35 23.79 3.34
C SER A 145 -24.93 23.30 3.08
N ILE A 146 -24.22 24.06 2.25
CA ILE A 146 -22.82 23.86 1.90
C ILE A 146 -22.10 25.18 2.10
N GLU A 147 -21.19 25.22 3.07
CA GLU A 147 -20.36 26.38 3.30
C GLU A 147 -19.04 26.23 2.56
N ARG A 148 -18.65 27.23 1.76
CA ARG A 148 -17.42 27.21 0.97
C ARG A 148 -16.55 28.42 1.31
N SER A 149 -15.24 28.21 1.30
CA SER A 149 -14.27 29.30 1.37
C SER A 149 -14.27 30.13 0.08
N SER A 150 -13.57 31.26 0.08
CA SER A 150 -13.35 32.10 -1.10
C SER A 150 -12.69 31.37 -2.27
N GLU A 151 -11.97 30.28 -2.00
CA GLU A 151 -11.28 29.45 -3.00
C GLU A 151 -12.17 28.30 -3.51
N GLY A 152 -13.41 28.18 -3.02
CA GLY A 152 -14.36 27.14 -3.43
C GLY A 152 -14.27 25.83 -2.63
N THR A 153 -13.35 25.74 -1.68
CA THR A 153 -13.19 24.58 -0.78
C THR A 153 -14.36 24.52 0.21
N VAL A 154 -15.07 23.39 0.25
CA VAL A 154 -16.10 23.15 1.28
C VAL A 154 -15.47 23.14 2.67
N THR A 155 -16.04 23.91 3.60
CA THR A 155 -15.54 24.09 4.97
C THR A 155 -16.47 23.50 6.01
N ALA A 156 -17.78 23.45 5.73
CA ALA A 156 -18.78 22.80 6.56
C ALA A 156 -20.00 22.37 5.73
N LEU A 157 -20.72 21.38 6.24
CA LEU A 157 -21.97 20.87 5.66
C LEU A 157 -23.06 20.76 6.73
N SER A 158 -24.32 21.02 6.34
CA SER A 158 -25.51 20.56 7.09
C SER A 158 -26.25 19.52 6.27
N LEU A 159 -26.48 18.35 6.85
CA LEU A 159 -27.20 17.24 6.24
C LEU A 159 -28.40 16.87 7.11
N ARG A 160 -29.60 16.75 6.54
CA ARG A 160 -30.79 16.27 7.26
C ARG A 160 -31.04 14.80 6.94
N LEU A 161 -31.15 13.95 7.96
CA LEU A 161 -31.52 12.55 7.75
C LEU A 161 -32.90 12.44 7.12
N HIS A 162 -32.99 11.60 6.10
CA HIS A 162 -34.22 11.22 5.42
C HIS A 162 -34.26 9.69 5.35
N LEU A 163 -34.58 9.06 6.48
CA LEU A 163 -34.50 7.60 6.62
C LEU A 163 -35.62 6.87 5.88
N GLU A 164 -36.67 7.57 5.45
CA GLU A 164 -37.70 7.02 4.56
C GLU A 164 -37.22 6.89 3.09
N GLY A 165 -36.09 7.49 2.75
CA GLY A 165 -35.51 7.48 1.40
C GLY A 165 -34.97 6.11 0.97
N ASP A 166 -34.95 5.85 -0.34
CA ASP A 166 -34.39 4.62 -0.90
C ASP A 166 -32.90 4.82 -1.24
N VAL A 167 -32.03 4.04 -0.60
CA VAL A 167 -30.58 4.03 -0.88
C VAL A 167 -30.24 3.62 -2.32
N LYS A 168 -31.19 3.07 -3.09
CA LYS A 168 -30.99 2.68 -4.49
C LYS A 168 -31.21 3.82 -5.49
N THR A 169 -31.94 4.87 -5.11
CA THR A 169 -32.26 6.00 -6.01
C THR A 169 -31.16 7.07 -6.01
N THR A 170 -30.41 7.19 -4.92
CA THR A 170 -29.34 8.16 -4.79
C THR A 170 -28.12 7.82 -5.66
N LYS A 171 -27.52 8.84 -6.26
CA LYS A 171 -26.33 8.70 -7.10
C LYS A 171 -25.04 8.60 -6.29
N LYS A 172 -25.00 9.29 -5.13
CA LYS A 172 -23.79 9.43 -4.30
C LYS A 172 -23.93 8.60 -3.03
N LYS A 173 -22.97 7.68 -2.83
CA LYS A 173 -22.83 6.88 -1.61
C LYS A 173 -21.48 7.14 -1.00
N ILE A 174 -21.48 7.74 0.19
CA ILE A 174 -20.29 8.31 0.79
C ILE A 174 -19.99 7.66 2.14
N THR A 175 -18.70 7.66 2.47
CA THR A 175 -18.20 7.27 3.79
C THR A 175 -18.21 8.45 4.74
N TRP A 176 -18.36 8.20 6.03
CA TRP A 176 -18.37 9.22 7.07
C TRP A 176 -17.73 8.66 8.35
N LEU A 177 -17.17 9.54 9.19
CA LEU A 177 -16.60 9.18 10.49
C LEU A 177 -17.26 9.98 11.60
N GLY A 178 -17.98 9.30 12.49
CA GLY A 178 -18.45 9.88 13.75
C GLY A 178 -17.40 9.82 14.85
N GLN A 179 -17.66 10.54 15.94
CA GLN A 179 -16.81 10.56 17.13
C GLN A 179 -17.66 10.56 18.41
N ALA A 180 -17.19 9.84 19.43
CA ALA A 180 -17.77 9.80 20.76
C ALA A 180 -16.66 9.92 21.81
N PRO A 181 -16.96 10.40 23.04
CA PRO A 181 -15.96 10.54 24.11
C PRO A 181 -15.12 9.29 24.38
N ASP A 182 -15.73 8.10 24.28
CA ASP A 182 -15.05 6.82 24.56
C ASP A 182 -14.63 6.07 23.30
N LEU A 183 -14.91 6.62 22.10
CA LEU A 183 -14.59 5.99 20.83
C LEU A 183 -14.27 7.06 19.77
N HIS A 184 -12.99 7.43 19.71
CA HIS A 184 -12.48 8.47 18.80
C HIS A 184 -11.77 7.87 17.59
N PRO A 185 -11.87 8.52 16.41
CA PRO A 185 -11.02 8.19 15.28
C PRO A 185 -9.53 8.18 15.65
N VAL A 186 -8.80 7.26 15.06
CA VAL A 186 -7.36 7.05 15.24
C VAL A 186 -6.61 7.84 14.19
N GLU A 187 -5.57 8.55 14.60
CA GLU A 187 -4.66 9.16 13.65
C GLU A 187 -3.79 8.11 12.95
N ALA A 188 -3.68 8.23 11.63
CA ALA A 188 -2.89 7.34 10.80
C ALA A 188 -2.10 8.11 9.73
N MET A 189 -1.04 7.47 9.25
CA MET A 189 -0.32 7.87 8.04
C MET A 189 -0.67 6.90 6.92
N LEU A 190 -1.32 7.39 5.86
CA LEU A 190 -1.57 6.61 4.65
C LEU A 190 -0.37 6.77 3.72
N VAL A 191 0.35 5.68 3.47
CA VAL A 191 1.57 5.68 2.67
C VAL A 191 1.32 4.99 1.33
N ASP A 192 1.63 5.70 0.25
CA ASP A 192 1.59 5.17 -1.10
C ASP A 192 2.97 5.32 -1.76
N TYR A 193 3.30 4.39 -2.65
CA TYR A 193 4.60 4.35 -3.32
C TYR A 193 4.44 4.42 -4.84
N ASP A 194 5.49 4.88 -5.50
CA ASP A 194 5.71 4.84 -6.94
C ASP A 194 6.81 3.84 -7.31
N TYR A 195 7.04 3.66 -8.61
CA TYR A 195 8.21 2.95 -9.11
C TYR A 195 9.50 3.71 -8.79
N LEU A 196 10.56 2.97 -8.48
CA LEU A 196 11.90 3.54 -8.26
C LEU A 196 12.56 4.07 -9.53
N ILE A 197 12.13 3.57 -10.69
CA ILE A 197 12.68 3.95 -11.99
C ILE A 197 11.55 4.34 -12.95
N THR A 198 11.83 5.28 -13.83
CA THR A 198 10.90 5.76 -14.86
C THR A 198 10.88 4.86 -16.10
N LYS A 199 11.94 4.09 -16.33
CA LYS A 199 12.09 3.19 -17.49
C LYS A 199 11.57 1.78 -17.17
N LYS A 200 10.68 1.25 -18.01
CA LYS A 200 10.11 -0.11 -17.86
C LYS A 200 11.15 -1.24 -17.89
N ARG A 201 12.19 -1.08 -18.69
CA ARG A 201 13.26 -2.07 -18.86
C ARG A 201 14.59 -1.34 -18.94
N LEU A 202 15.52 -1.75 -18.08
CA LEU A 202 16.91 -1.29 -18.16
C LEU A 202 17.66 -2.16 -19.17
N GLU A 203 18.33 -1.51 -20.10
CA GLU A 203 19.32 -2.10 -21.00
C GLU A 203 20.70 -2.14 -20.30
N GLU A 204 21.69 -2.78 -20.92
CA GLU A 204 22.99 -3.03 -20.30
C GLU A 204 23.82 -1.75 -20.08
N ASP A 205 23.65 -0.76 -20.96
CA ASP A 205 24.31 0.54 -20.95
C ASP A 205 23.58 1.61 -20.14
N ASP A 206 22.36 1.32 -19.65
CA ASP A 206 21.62 2.27 -18.81
C ASP A 206 22.24 2.39 -17.41
N SER A 207 22.56 3.63 -17.05
CA SER A 207 22.82 4.07 -15.69
C SER A 207 21.51 4.15 -14.90
N VAL A 208 21.49 3.63 -13.66
CA VAL A 208 20.27 3.62 -12.83
C VAL A 208 19.95 5.03 -12.34
N GLU A 209 21.01 5.80 -12.11
CA GLU A 209 21.04 7.20 -11.74
C GLU A 209 20.21 8.09 -12.67
N ASP A 210 20.26 7.79 -13.97
CA ASP A 210 19.65 8.63 -15.01
C ASP A 210 18.14 8.40 -15.15
N VAL A 211 17.62 7.32 -14.56
CA VAL A 211 16.23 6.89 -14.68
C VAL A 211 15.51 6.85 -13.33
N LEU A 212 16.08 7.45 -12.29
CA LEU A 212 15.43 7.50 -10.98
C LEU A 212 14.15 8.32 -11.03
N THR A 213 13.09 7.78 -10.43
CA THR A 213 11.88 8.55 -10.20
C THR A 213 12.14 9.54 -9.05
N PRO A 214 11.93 10.86 -9.24
CA PRO A 214 12.30 11.86 -8.23
C PRO A 214 11.53 11.76 -6.91
N VAL A 215 10.25 11.40 -6.98
CA VAL A 215 9.38 11.24 -5.80
C VAL A 215 8.70 9.89 -5.90
N THR A 216 8.94 9.03 -4.91
CA THR A 216 8.49 7.63 -4.91
C THR A 216 7.72 7.23 -3.67
N GLU A 217 7.58 8.13 -2.70
CA GLU A 217 6.83 7.92 -1.47
C GLU A 217 5.93 9.13 -1.26
N PHE A 218 4.66 8.85 -0.97
CA PHE A 218 3.61 9.82 -0.72
C PHE A 218 2.96 9.46 0.60
N SER A 219 2.88 10.42 1.51
CA SER A 219 2.36 10.20 2.86
C SER A 219 1.27 11.22 3.15
N ASP A 220 0.06 10.73 3.40
CA ASP A 220 -1.11 11.54 3.71
C ASP A 220 -1.55 11.28 5.15
N PRO A 221 -1.43 12.26 6.06
CA PRO A 221 -2.03 12.18 7.39
C PRO A 221 -3.54 12.03 7.28
N ALA A 222 -4.12 11.11 8.04
CA ALA A 222 -5.55 10.82 8.03
C ALA A 222 -6.07 10.53 9.43
N ILE A 223 -7.39 10.58 9.57
CA ILE A 223 -8.13 9.96 10.66
C ILE A 223 -8.83 8.71 10.12
N VAL A 224 -8.81 7.64 10.90
CA VAL A 224 -9.37 6.33 10.54
C VAL A 224 -10.28 5.88 11.67
N ASP A 225 -11.28 5.04 11.39
CA ASP A 225 -12.18 4.55 12.44
C ASP A 225 -11.42 3.88 13.60
N ALA A 226 -11.97 4.02 14.81
CA ALA A 226 -11.31 3.63 16.06
C ALA A 226 -10.91 2.15 16.12
N ASN A 227 -11.58 1.28 15.35
CA ASN A 227 -11.34 -0.16 15.39
C ASN A 227 -9.94 -0.53 14.85
N VAL A 228 -9.31 0.36 14.08
CA VAL A 228 -7.95 0.16 13.55
C VAL A 228 -6.90 0.07 14.67
N ASP A 229 -7.16 0.65 15.84
CA ASP A 229 -6.23 0.59 16.99
C ASP A 229 -6.00 -0.84 17.51
N SER A 230 -6.98 -1.72 17.32
CA SER A 230 -6.91 -3.12 17.72
C SER A 230 -6.19 -4.03 16.72
N LEU A 231 -5.86 -3.51 15.53
CA LEU A 231 -5.26 -4.29 14.46
C LEU A 231 -3.79 -4.59 14.73
N GLN A 232 -3.39 -5.79 14.35
CA GLN A 232 -2.00 -6.23 14.44
C GLN A 232 -1.21 -5.82 13.21
N GLN A 233 0.11 -5.74 13.36
CA GLN A 233 1.02 -5.54 12.25
C GLN A 233 0.84 -6.63 11.19
N GLY A 234 0.82 -6.24 9.91
CA GLY A 234 0.56 -7.13 8.77
C GLY A 234 -0.91 -7.40 8.49
N ALA A 235 -1.85 -6.91 9.31
CA ALA A 235 -3.28 -7.00 9.01
C ALA A 235 -3.61 -6.22 7.73
N ILE A 236 -4.40 -6.85 6.84
CA ILE A 236 -4.88 -6.24 5.60
C ILE A 236 -6.31 -5.74 5.82
N ILE A 237 -6.58 -4.50 5.45
CA ILE A 237 -7.88 -3.86 5.55
C ILE A 237 -8.27 -3.21 4.23
N GLN A 238 -9.57 -2.98 4.05
CA GLN A 238 -10.09 -2.12 3.00
C GLN A 238 -10.53 -0.80 3.61
N LEU A 239 -9.91 0.31 3.19
CA LEU A 239 -10.46 1.64 3.43
C LEU A 239 -11.50 1.90 2.34
N GLU A 240 -12.77 1.97 2.72
CA GLU A 240 -13.87 2.14 1.78
C GLU A 240 -13.66 3.39 0.92
N ARG A 241 -13.91 3.26 -0.39
CA ARG A 241 -13.65 4.29 -1.43
C ARG A 241 -12.16 4.68 -1.62
N ARG A 242 -11.22 4.14 -0.84
CA ARG A 242 -9.78 4.46 -0.92
C ARG A 242 -8.87 3.30 -1.36
N GLY A 243 -9.33 2.05 -1.18
CA GLY A 243 -8.61 0.84 -1.62
C GLY A 243 -8.18 -0.05 -0.45
N TYR A 244 -7.19 -0.91 -0.69
CA TYR A 244 -6.70 -1.85 0.31
C TYR A 244 -5.39 -1.35 0.91
N TYR A 245 -5.19 -1.62 2.19
CA TYR A 245 -4.03 -1.19 2.95
C TYR A 245 -3.55 -2.33 3.85
N ILE A 246 -2.26 -2.35 4.14
CA ILE A 246 -1.65 -3.23 5.15
C ILE A 246 -1.12 -2.39 6.31
N VAL A 247 -1.31 -2.87 7.54
CA VAL A 247 -0.77 -2.24 8.76
C VAL A 247 0.73 -2.49 8.83
N ASP A 248 1.54 -1.49 8.48
CA ASP A 248 3.01 -1.57 8.55
C ASP A 248 3.53 -1.34 9.96
N LYS A 249 2.92 -0.39 10.69
CA LYS A 249 3.22 -0.11 12.09
C LYS A 249 1.92 0.14 12.85
N THR A 250 1.77 -0.50 14.01
CA THR A 250 0.68 -0.18 14.94
C THR A 250 0.97 1.13 15.67
N ARG A 251 -0.04 1.69 16.34
CA ARG A 251 0.11 2.90 17.17
C ARG A 251 1.22 2.75 18.22
N THR A 252 1.34 1.58 18.84
CA THR A 252 2.33 1.30 19.88
C THR A 252 3.75 1.12 19.34
N GLN A 253 3.90 0.74 18.07
CA GLN A 253 5.21 0.58 17.40
C GLN A 253 5.70 1.88 16.75
N SER A 254 4.86 2.89 16.68
CA SER A 254 5.14 4.15 16.01
C SER A 254 5.66 5.19 16.99
N ASP A 255 6.80 5.79 16.69
CA ASP A 255 7.39 6.86 17.52
C ASP A 255 6.46 8.09 17.62
N LEU A 256 5.56 8.26 16.66
CA LEU A 256 4.60 9.37 16.60
C LEU A 256 3.23 9.00 17.19
N GLY A 257 3.03 7.77 17.67
CA GLY A 257 1.71 7.30 18.12
C GLY A 257 0.68 7.19 17.00
N LEU A 258 1.13 7.03 15.76
CA LEU A 258 0.29 6.93 14.56
C LEU A 258 0.30 5.52 13.99
N VAL A 259 -0.83 5.04 13.49
CA VAL A 259 -0.86 3.81 12.69
C VAL A 259 -0.31 4.11 11.30
N THR A 260 0.63 3.32 10.80
CA THR A 260 1.12 3.44 9.41
C THR A 260 0.43 2.40 8.53
N LEU A 261 -0.28 2.86 7.51
CA LEU A 261 -1.02 2.03 6.57
C LEU A 261 -0.40 2.17 5.18
N ILE A 262 0.16 1.08 4.64
CA ILE A 262 0.72 1.07 3.28
C ILE A 262 -0.37 0.64 2.30
N LYS A 263 -0.60 1.43 1.26
CA LYS A 263 -1.55 1.10 0.20
C LYS A 263 -1.10 -0.13 -0.60
N ILE A 264 -2.00 -1.08 -0.78
CA ILE A 264 -1.80 -2.27 -1.60
C ILE A 264 -2.32 -1.96 -3.02
N PRO A 265 -1.51 -2.15 -4.08
CA PRO A 265 -1.96 -1.92 -5.45
C PRO A 265 -3.12 -2.85 -5.84
N ASP A 266 -4.04 -2.35 -6.66
CA ASP A 266 -5.27 -3.05 -7.05
C ASP A 266 -5.21 -3.72 -8.43
N GLY A 267 -4.07 -3.61 -9.11
CA GLY A 267 -3.84 -4.16 -10.45
C GLY A 267 -4.44 -3.36 -11.60
N LYS A 268 -5.05 -2.19 -11.34
CA LYS A 268 -5.53 -1.32 -12.40
C LYS A 268 -4.38 -0.48 -12.94
N ALA A 269 -4.14 -0.53 -14.25
CA ALA A 269 -3.08 0.22 -14.92
C ALA A 269 -3.08 1.72 -14.58
N ALA A 270 -4.24 2.36 -14.46
CA ALA A 270 -4.34 3.77 -14.08
C ALA A 270 -3.82 4.08 -12.67
N ASN A 271 -4.01 3.15 -11.72
CA ASN A 271 -3.55 3.28 -10.33
C ASN A 271 -2.09 2.84 -10.14
N LEU A 272 -1.56 2.10 -11.12
CA LEU A 272 -0.18 1.65 -11.20
C LEU A 272 0.67 2.55 -12.11
N ALA A 273 0.10 3.56 -12.76
CA ALA A 273 0.89 4.55 -13.50
C ALA A 273 1.72 5.40 -12.53
N SER A 274 2.87 5.89 -12.99
CA SER A 274 3.68 6.78 -12.15
C SER A 274 2.89 8.04 -11.81
N LYS A 275 2.90 8.39 -10.52
CA LYS A 275 2.22 9.54 -9.95
C LYS A 275 3.09 10.78 -10.05
N HIS A 276 4.39 10.61 -10.21
CA HIS A 276 5.27 11.67 -10.63
C HIS A 276 4.89 12.12 -12.05
N LYS A 277 4.20 13.27 -12.15
CA LYS A 277 3.99 13.94 -13.44
C LYS A 277 5.27 14.67 -13.82
N GLU A 278 5.95 14.21 -14.88
CA GLU A 278 6.98 15.04 -15.51
C GLU A 278 6.35 16.35 -16.00
N VAL A 279 7.01 17.47 -15.73
CA VAL A 279 6.63 18.76 -16.30
C VAL A 279 6.85 18.67 -17.82
N PRO A 280 5.85 18.98 -18.68
CA PRO A 280 6.06 18.98 -20.12
C PRO A 280 7.08 20.08 -20.47
N GLY A 281 8.28 19.70 -20.93
CA GLY A 281 9.27 20.65 -21.45
C GLY A 281 10.72 20.51 -20.96
N THR A 282 11.03 19.61 -20.03
CA THR A 282 12.44 19.26 -19.77
C THR A 282 12.89 18.15 -20.70
N GLU A 283 13.38 18.54 -21.88
CA GLU A 283 14.23 17.65 -22.68
C GLU A 283 15.35 17.08 -21.79
N PRO A 284 15.69 15.79 -21.91
CA PRO A 284 16.89 15.27 -21.27
C PRO A 284 18.07 16.06 -21.80
N LYS A 285 18.78 16.75 -20.90
CA LYS A 285 19.98 17.51 -21.27
C LYS A 285 20.95 16.55 -21.96
N LYS A 286 21.12 16.72 -23.28
CA LYS A 286 22.20 16.09 -24.04
C LYS A 286 23.49 16.25 -23.26
N ALA A 287 24.13 15.12 -22.95
CA ALA A 287 25.43 15.07 -22.31
C ALA A 287 26.41 15.97 -23.06
N LYS A 288 26.80 17.08 -22.44
CA LYS A 288 27.96 17.85 -22.88
C LYS A 288 29.20 17.14 -22.35
N THR A 289 30.02 16.71 -23.30
CA THR A 289 31.38 16.24 -23.10
C THR A 289 32.23 17.27 -22.37
N GLY A 290 32.97 16.80 -21.35
CA GLY A 290 34.25 17.36 -20.91
C GLY A 290 34.23 18.40 -19.78
N SER A 291 34.52 17.96 -18.54
CA SER A 291 35.75 18.27 -17.77
C SER A 291 35.55 17.99 -16.25
N PRO A 292 36.60 17.55 -15.53
CA PRO A 292 36.45 16.82 -14.26
C PRO A 292 36.21 17.76 -13.08
N LYS A 293 35.19 17.47 -12.25
CA LYS A 293 35.05 18.08 -10.93
C LYS A 293 35.47 17.08 -9.86
N THR A 294 36.45 17.53 -9.08
CA THR A 294 37.09 16.88 -7.94
C THR A 294 36.13 16.67 -6.78
N ASN A 295 36.19 15.51 -6.11
CA ASN A 295 35.52 15.29 -4.82
C ASN A 295 36.26 15.99 -3.66
N PRO A 296 35.57 16.49 -2.61
CA PRO A 296 36.15 17.31 -1.54
C PRO A 296 36.78 16.54 -0.37
N TRP A 297 37.08 15.25 -0.52
CA TRP A 297 37.87 14.51 0.48
C TRP A 297 38.78 13.51 -0.21
N GLY A 298 40.04 13.94 -0.40
CA GLY A 298 41.09 13.11 -0.95
C GLY A 298 41.45 11.97 0.01
N LYS A 299 41.25 10.73 -0.44
CA LYS A 299 42.06 9.56 -0.08
C LYS A 299 42.04 8.58 -1.27
N LYS A 300 43.24 8.29 -1.80
CA LYS A 300 43.49 7.29 -2.85
C LYS A 300 43.28 5.89 -2.27
N VAL A 301 42.55 5.04 -2.97
CA VAL A 301 42.60 3.59 -2.75
C VAL A 301 43.15 2.95 -4.02
N ALA A 302 44.27 2.24 -3.88
CA ALA A 302 45.02 1.62 -4.96
C ALA A 302 44.26 0.43 -5.57
N ALA A 303 44.36 0.31 -6.89
CA ALA A 303 43.80 -0.80 -7.66
C ALA A 303 44.62 -2.08 -7.45
N THR A 304 43.98 -3.18 -7.08
CA THR A 304 44.52 -4.54 -7.19
C THR A 304 44.11 -5.18 -8.52
N PRO A 305 45.04 -5.87 -9.23
CA PRO A 305 44.80 -6.36 -10.58
C PRO A 305 43.93 -7.63 -10.62
N LYS A 306 43.12 -7.74 -11.69
CA LYS A 306 42.37 -8.94 -12.10
C LYS A 306 43.33 -10.06 -12.53
N PRO A 307 43.06 -11.34 -12.22
CA PRO A 307 43.58 -12.46 -13.00
C PRO A 307 42.71 -12.73 -14.22
N SER A 308 43.40 -13.17 -15.27
CA SER A 308 42.99 -13.48 -16.63
C SER A 308 42.03 -14.67 -16.74
N ALA A 309 41.25 -14.66 -17.82
CA ALA A 309 40.39 -15.75 -18.26
C ALA A 309 41.22 -16.87 -18.93
N GLU A 310 40.92 -18.12 -18.59
CA GLU A 310 41.18 -19.29 -19.44
C GLU A 310 39.88 -20.08 -19.58
N THR A 311 39.58 -20.44 -20.82
CA THR A 311 38.46 -21.26 -21.27
C THR A 311 38.79 -22.74 -21.15
N SER A 312 37.89 -23.54 -20.56
CA SER A 312 37.80 -24.98 -20.86
C SER A 312 36.36 -25.47 -20.69
N ASP A 313 36.05 -26.48 -21.49
CA ASP A 313 34.74 -26.94 -21.92
C ASP A 313 33.69 -27.35 -20.86
N ALA A 314 32.47 -27.30 -21.39
CA ALA A 314 31.20 -27.88 -20.98
C ALA A 314 31.20 -29.11 -20.04
N ASP A 315 30.19 -29.07 -19.16
CA ASP A 315 29.44 -30.20 -18.61
C ASP A 315 30.14 -31.10 -17.58
N GLN A 316 30.25 -30.58 -16.35
CA GLN A 316 30.28 -31.41 -15.15
C GLN A 316 29.36 -30.80 -14.07
N SER A 317 28.17 -31.40 -13.97
CA SER A 317 27.33 -31.54 -12.77
C SER A 317 27.41 -30.42 -11.73
N LEU A 318 26.37 -29.59 -11.69
CA LEU A 318 26.03 -28.63 -10.64
C LEU A 318 26.29 -29.19 -9.24
N ASN A 319 27.49 -28.93 -8.73
CA ASN A 319 27.89 -29.21 -7.36
C ASN A 319 27.30 -28.08 -6.49
N LEU A 320 25.97 -28.10 -6.33
CA LEU A 320 25.26 -27.18 -5.45
C LEU A 320 25.71 -27.48 -4.01
N PRO A 321 26.31 -26.52 -3.29
CA PRO A 321 26.70 -26.73 -1.91
C PRO A 321 25.47 -27.11 -1.08
N LYS A 322 25.63 -28.13 -0.23
CA LYS A 322 24.62 -28.54 0.77
C LYS A 322 24.23 -27.33 1.63
N PRO A 323 22.98 -27.24 2.12
CA PRO A 323 22.45 -26.06 2.82
C PRO A 323 23.05 -25.79 4.22
N GLU A 324 24.26 -26.28 4.49
CA GLU A 324 24.96 -26.08 5.76
C GLU A 324 25.99 -24.92 5.68
N ASP A 325 26.36 -24.47 4.47
CA ASP A 325 27.33 -23.38 4.25
C ASP A 325 26.70 -22.08 3.68
N VAL A 326 25.46 -21.76 4.08
CA VAL A 326 24.92 -20.42 3.81
C VAL A 326 25.43 -19.50 4.91
N SER A 327 26.48 -18.72 4.59
CA SER A 327 27.12 -17.77 5.51
C SER A 327 26.08 -16.99 6.32
N SER A 328 26.26 -16.96 7.63
CA SER A 328 25.48 -16.26 8.65
C SER A 328 25.52 -14.73 8.55
N MET A 329 25.52 -14.14 7.36
CA MET A 329 25.77 -12.71 7.22
C MET A 329 24.58 -11.81 7.51
N TYR A 330 23.34 -12.31 7.55
CA TYR A 330 22.20 -11.52 7.98
C TYR A 330 21.15 -12.41 8.66
N VAL A 331 20.97 -12.26 9.98
CA VAL A 331 19.78 -12.79 10.65
C VAL A 331 18.59 -12.01 10.10
N THR A 332 17.81 -12.64 9.22
CA THR A 332 16.65 -12.01 8.61
C THR A 332 15.41 -12.30 9.45
N ARG A 333 14.81 -11.25 10.00
CA ARG A 333 13.53 -11.37 10.70
C ARG A 333 12.38 -11.41 9.69
N PRO A 334 11.30 -12.17 9.97
CA PRO A 334 10.09 -12.10 9.15
C PRO A 334 9.57 -10.67 9.07
N VAL A 335 9.06 -10.27 7.91
CA VAL A 335 8.46 -8.93 7.72
C VAL A 335 7.23 -8.76 8.60
N TYR A 336 6.36 -9.78 8.64
CA TYR A 336 5.15 -9.80 9.47
C TYR A 336 4.98 -11.18 10.13
N GLY A 337 5.49 -11.38 11.34
CA GLY A 337 5.34 -12.64 12.08
C GLY A 337 5.84 -13.91 11.38
N ASP A 338 5.81 -15.02 12.10
CA ASP A 338 6.17 -16.34 11.58
C ASP A 338 4.98 -16.94 10.81
N VAL A 339 5.20 -17.24 9.53
CA VAL A 339 4.21 -17.97 8.74
C VAL A 339 4.58 -19.44 8.74
N VAL A 340 3.72 -20.27 9.32
CA VAL A 340 3.84 -21.73 9.23
C VAL A 340 3.57 -22.11 7.77
N LEU A 341 4.63 -22.47 7.05
CA LEU A 341 4.50 -23.04 5.73
C LEU A 341 4.08 -24.51 5.89
N GLU A 342 2.81 -24.82 5.64
CA GLU A 342 2.38 -26.21 5.50
C GLU A 342 3.00 -26.79 4.23
N THR A 343 4.14 -27.47 4.40
CA THR A 343 4.70 -28.31 3.35
C THR A 343 3.84 -29.57 3.25
N PRO A 344 3.33 -29.95 2.06
CA PRO A 344 2.59 -31.19 1.92
C PRO A 344 3.44 -32.37 2.41
N GLU A 345 2.86 -33.26 3.21
CA GLU A 345 3.57 -34.36 3.90
C GLU A 345 4.25 -35.36 2.95
N ASN A 346 3.95 -35.31 1.65
CA ASN A 346 4.58 -36.16 0.65
C ASN A 346 4.92 -35.35 -0.60
N VAL A 347 6.09 -34.72 -0.59
CA VAL A 347 6.81 -34.47 -1.83
C VAL A 347 7.32 -35.83 -2.30
N SER A 348 7.26 -36.10 -3.61
CA SER A 348 7.66 -37.39 -4.20
C SER A 348 9.01 -37.87 -3.65
N SER A 349 9.19 -39.19 -3.65
CA SER A 349 10.29 -39.98 -3.06
C SER A 349 11.73 -39.61 -3.43
N MET A 350 11.99 -38.44 -4.03
CA MET A 350 13.34 -37.99 -4.39
C MET A 350 14.04 -37.15 -3.32
N TYR A 351 13.37 -36.54 -2.34
CA TYR A 351 14.06 -35.80 -1.28
C TYR A 351 13.34 -35.92 0.07
N SER A 352 13.94 -36.68 0.99
CA SER A 352 13.55 -36.68 2.41
C SER A 352 14.06 -35.39 3.05
N THR A 353 13.15 -34.54 3.51
CA THR A 353 13.48 -33.43 4.41
C THR A 353 13.08 -33.82 5.83
N LYS A 354 14.08 -33.95 6.72
CA LYS A 354 13.83 -34.11 8.16
C LYS A 354 13.37 -32.76 8.73
N LYS A 355 12.22 -32.76 9.42
CA LYS A 355 11.81 -31.65 10.29
C LYS A 355 12.81 -31.56 11.45
N TYR A 356 13.47 -30.42 11.61
CA TYR A 356 14.11 -30.06 12.88
C TYR A 356 13.08 -29.26 13.70
N CYS A 357 12.89 -29.70 14.95
CA CYS A 357 11.99 -29.10 15.94
C CYS A 357 12.40 -27.68 16.33
#